data_AF-A0A8C9L755-F1
#
_entry.id   AF-A0A8C9L755-F1
#
_cell.length_a   1.000
_cell.length_b   1.000
_cell.length_c   1.000
_cell.angle_alpha   90.00
_cell.angle_beta   90.00
_cell.angle_gamma   90.00
#
_symmetry.space_group_name_H-M   'P 1'
#
loop_
_entity.id
_entity.type
_entity.pdbx_description
1 polymer ?
#
loop_
_entity_poly.entity_id
_entity_poly.type
_entity_poly.pdbx_seq_one_letter_code
_entity_poly.pdbx_strand_id
1 'polypeptide(L)'
;MAAVDRFNLLYREISRSCSFYVEALAIVGAWYTVRKCLTLVFDTYSMLRLHAIPKLIGEIDIVKRYGRWAVVTGSTDGIGKAYAEELAKRGVNIILISRSKEKLEAVSRSISETYKVETDFIVADFSKGREAYQAIKEGLKDREIGILVNNVGLFYTYPDYFTNLSEDMLWDMININIASANMMVHIVLPGMVQKKKGAIVNVSSASCCQPTPMLTIYGASKAYLDYFSRALYYEYASKGIFVQSLTPFVIATKMVSCSSITSKRSFFFPSAEEYASHAISTLGLSKRTPGYWKHSVEFTLGECLPEWIWAWFAQYFCRIIRKEALTHKVK
;
A
#
# COMPACT_ATOMS: atom_id res chain seq x y z
N MET A 1 -5.54 65.59 -21.45
CA MET A 1 -6.34 64.37 -21.17
C MET A 1 -6.69 63.65 -22.48
N ALA A 2 -5.70 63.11 -23.23
CA ALA A 2 -5.95 62.46 -24.54
C ALA A 2 -5.17 61.14 -24.73
N ALA A 3 -4.52 60.64 -23.68
CA ALA A 3 -3.75 59.39 -23.72
C ALA A 3 -4.53 58.17 -23.17
N VAL A 4 -5.56 58.41 -22.35
CA VAL A 4 -6.34 57.35 -21.68
C VAL A 4 -7.34 56.67 -22.65
N ASP A 5 -7.87 57.41 -23.63
CA ASP A 5 -8.85 56.88 -24.60
C ASP A 5 -8.26 55.85 -25.57
N ARG A 6 -6.95 55.94 -25.88
CA ARG A 6 -6.29 54.99 -26.77
C ARG A 6 -6.10 53.61 -26.16
N PHE A 7 -5.90 53.52 -24.84
CA PHE A 7 -5.76 52.24 -24.16
C PHE A 7 -7.08 51.48 -24.07
N ASN A 8 -8.19 52.17 -23.76
CA ASN A 8 -9.51 51.55 -23.70
C ASN A 8 -10.00 51.05 -25.06
N LEU A 9 -9.72 51.78 -26.14
CA LEU A 9 -10.00 51.34 -27.52
C LEU A 9 -9.17 50.12 -27.90
N LEU A 10 -7.85 50.18 -27.66
CA LEU A 10 -6.93 49.06 -27.92
C LEU A 10 -7.33 47.81 -27.12
N TYR A 11 -7.68 47.96 -25.84
CA TYR A 11 -8.17 46.86 -25.00
C TYR A 11 -9.47 46.27 -25.51
N ARG A 12 -10.43 47.09 -25.97
CA ARG A 12 -11.70 46.62 -26.55
C ARG A 12 -11.49 45.83 -27.84
N GLU A 13 -10.55 46.27 -28.68
CA GLU A 13 -10.25 45.66 -29.97
C GLU A 13 -9.46 44.37 -29.82
N ILE A 14 -8.49 44.34 -28.88
CA ILE A 14 -7.82 43.12 -28.43
C ILE A 14 -8.81 42.16 -27.78
N SER A 15 -9.69 42.63 -26.90
CA SER A 15 -10.71 41.81 -26.23
C SER A 15 -11.69 41.18 -27.22
N ARG A 16 -12.16 41.93 -28.24
CA ARG A 16 -12.96 41.38 -29.34
C ARG A 16 -12.21 40.34 -30.16
N SER A 17 -10.96 40.62 -30.52
CA SER A 17 -10.10 39.71 -31.28
C SER A 17 -9.75 38.45 -30.48
N CYS A 18 -9.68 38.58 -29.15
CA CYS A 18 -9.40 37.50 -28.21
C CYS A 18 -10.67 36.77 -27.72
N SER A 19 -11.90 37.20 -28.07
CA SER A 19 -13.16 36.63 -27.57
C SER A 19 -13.24 35.12 -27.81
N PHE A 20 -12.85 34.68 -29.01
CA PHE A 20 -12.81 33.27 -29.36
C PHE A 20 -11.83 32.47 -28.47
N TYR A 21 -10.64 33.02 -28.19
CA TYR A 21 -9.66 32.38 -27.31
C TYR A 21 -10.13 32.33 -25.86
N VAL A 22 -10.79 33.39 -25.38
CA VAL A 22 -11.37 33.43 -24.04
C VAL A 22 -12.50 32.42 -23.90
N GLU A 23 -13.40 32.32 -24.88
CA GLU A 23 -14.48 31.34 -24.93
C GLU A 23 -13.92 29.90 -25.00
N ALA A 24 -12.91 29.65 -25.83
CA ALA A 24 -12.26 28.35 -25.90
C ALA A 24 -11.61 27.96 -24.57
N LEU A 25 -10.87 28.87 -23.92
CA LEU A 25 -10.28 28.64 -22.61
C LEU A 25 -11.35 28.42 -21.53
N ALA A 26 -12.47 29.15 -21.60
CA ALA A 26 -13.59 28.96 -20.67
C ALA A 26 -14.23 27.58 -20.84
N ILE A 27 -14.41 27.10 -22.08
CA ILE A 27 -14.94 25.75 -22.36
C ILE A 27 -13.97 24.67 -21.85
N VAL A 28 -12.66 24.82 -22.12
CA VAL A 28 -11.64 23.89 -21.61
C VAL A 28 -11.61 23.89 -20.08
N GLY A 29 -11.70 25.07 -19.46
CA GLY A 29 -11.77 25.23 -18.00
C GLY A 29 -13.05 24.63 -17.40
N ALA A 30 -14.20 24.81 -18.04
CA ALA A 30 -15.46 24.22 -17.63
C ALA A 30 -15.43 22.70 -17.75
N TRP A 31 -14.95 22.16 -18.88
CA TRP A 31 -14.80 20.72 -19.07
C TRP A 31 -13.83 20.10 -18.05
N TYR A 32 -12.68 20.74 -17.80
CA TYR A 32 -11.74 20.31 -16.78
C TYR A 32 -12.37 20.31 -15.38
N THR A 33 -13.07 21.39 -15.02
CA THR A 33 -13.77 21.52 -13.73
C THR A 33 -14.84 20.45 -13.57
N VAL A 34 -15.71 20.26 -14.56
CA VAL A 34 -16.75 19.20 -14.53
C VAL A 34 -16.10 17.82 -14.38
N ARG A 35 -15.06 17.53 -15.14
CA ARG A 35 -14.32 16.26 -15.04
C ARG A 35 -13.77 16.04 -13.62
N LYS A 36 -13.15 17.07 -13.02
CA LYS A 36 -12.61 17.00 -11.66
C LYS A 36 -13.69 16.86 -10.59
N CYS A 37 -14.81 17.59 -10.72
CA CYS A 37 -15.96 17.44 -9.84
C CYS A 37 -16.54 16.02 -9.92
N LEU A 38 -16.71 15.47 -11.12
CA LEU A 38 -17.18 14.09 -11.30
C LEU A 38 -16.22 13.09 -10.65
N THR A 39 -14.91 13.22 -10.88
CA THR A 39 -13.91 12.36 -10.21
C THR A 39 -14.02 12.45 -8.69
N LEU A 40 -14.09 13.66 -8.13
CA LEU A 40 -14.23 13.85 -6.68
C LEU A 40 -15.51 13.21 -6.12
N VAL A 41 -16.64 13.32 -6.83
CA VAL A 41 -17.91 12.68 -6.45
C VAL A 41 -17.78 11.16 -6.48
N PHE A 42 -17.21 10.59 -7.54
CA PHE A 42 -16.99 9.15 -7.65
C PHE A 42 -16.03 8.63 -6.58
N ASP A 43 -14.96 9.36 -6.28
CA ASP A 43 -13.99 9.00 -5.24
C ASP A 43 -14.62 9.04 -3.86
N THR A 44 -15.39 10.11 -3.56
CA THR A 44 -16.11 10.24 -2.29
C THR A 44 -17.13 9.12 -2.12
N TYR A 45 -17.91 8.83 -3.16
CA TYR A 45 -18.84 7.70 -3.16
C TYR A 45 -18.10 6.37 -2.96
N SER A 46 -16.99 6.15 -3.66
CA SER A 46 -16.16 4.95 -3.54
C SER A 46 -15.63 4.78 -2.10
N MET A 47 -15.20 5.86 -1.44
CA MET A 47 -14.78 5.81 -0.04
C MET A 47 -15.91 5.45 0.91
N LEU A 48 -17.07 6.10 0.76
CA LEU A 48 -18.25 5.78 1.58
C LEU A 48 -18.68 4.33 1.37
N ARG A 49 -18.70 3.89 0.11
CA ARG A 49 -18.99 2.51 -0.27
C ARG A 49 -18.00 1.52 0.34
N LEU A 50 -16.72 1.86 0.40
CA LEU A 50 -15.67 0.94 0.83
C LEU A 50 -15.51 0.88 2.36
N HIS A 51 -15.72 1.99 3.07
CA HIS A 51 -15.46 2.09 4.50
C HIS A 51 -16.71 2.17 5.39
N ALA A 52 -17.85 2.61 4.84
CA ALA A 52 -19.12 2.70 5.59
C ALA A 52 -20.03 1.50 5.35
N ILE A 53 -20.18 1.04 4.10
CA ILE A 53 -21.11 -0.06 3.77
C ILE A 53 -20.75 -1.38 4.45
N PRO A 54 -19.48 -1.81 4.55
CA PRO A 54 -19.15 -3.08 5.23
C PRO A 54 -19.56 -3.08 6.71
N LYS A 55 -19.58 -1.90 7.35
CA LYS A 55 -20.06 -1.75 8.72
C LYS A 55 -21.59 -1.85 8.85
N LEU A 56 -22.32 -1.65 7.74
CA LEU A 56 -23.79 -1.66 7.70
C LEU A 56 -24.37 -3.00 7.23
N ILE A 57 -23.74 -3.66 6.24
CA ILE A 57 -24.26 -4.88 5.60
C ILE A 57 -23.71 -6.17 6.26
N GLY A 58 -22.72 -6.03 7.15
CA GLY A 58 -22.04 -7.14 7.81
C GLY A 58 -20.76 -7.55 7.09
N GLU A 59 -19.86 -8.22 7.83
CA GLU A 59 -18.57 -8.64 7.29
C GLU A 59 -18.72 -9.85 6.34
N ILE A 60 -17.88 -9.88 5.30
CA ILE A 60 -17.77 -11.03 4.41
C ILE A 60 -17.14 -12.19 5.20
N ASP A 61 -17.77 -13.36 5.18
CA ASP A 61 -17.15 -14.60 5.67
C ASP A 61 -15.98 -14.99 4.76
N ILE A 62 -14.78 -14.55 5.15
CA ILE A 62 -13.54 -14.76 4.40
C ILE A 62 -13.11 -16.23 4.39
N VAL A 63 -13.48 -17.01 5.40
CA VAL A 63 -13.20 -18.46 5.46
C VAL A 63 -14.01 -19.18 4.38
N LYS A 64 -15.32 -18.90 4.34
CA LYS A 64 -16.20 -19.45 3.30
C LYS A 64 -15.82 -18.94 1.92
N ARG A 65 -15.41 -17.68 1.78
CA ARG A 65 -15.11 -17.06 0.47
C ARG A 65 -13.75 -17.43 -0.10
N TYR A 66 -12.69 -17.53 0.71
CA TYR A 66 -11.32 -17.71 0.21
C TYR A 66 -10.64 -18.99 0.68
N GLY A 67 -10.97 -19.49 1.87
CA GLY A 67 -10.42 -20.75 2.41
C GLY A 67 -10.00 -20.61 3.87
N ARG A 68 -9.64 -21.74 4.49
CA ARG A 68 -9.35 -21.79 5.94
C ARG A 68 -7.96 -21.32 6.33
N TRP A 69 -6.96 -21.44 5.44
CA TRP A 69 -5.58 -21.08 5.75
C TRP A 69 -5.16 -19.79 5.06
N ALA A 70 -4.47 -18.93 5.81
CA ALA A 70 -3.76 -17.77 5.30
C ALA A 70 -2.26 -17.91 5.52
N VAL A 71 -1.46 -17.48 4.54
CA VAL A 71 -0.01 -17.29 4.68
C VAL A 71 0.27 -15.79 4.81
N VAL A 72 1.00 -15.37 5.83
CA VAL A 72 1.37 -13.96 6.04
C VAL A 72 2.89 -13.82 6.14
N THR A 73 3.48 -13.03 5.22
CA THR A 73 4.92 -12.76 5.23
C THR A 73 5.27 -11.50 6.03
N GLY A 74 6.41 -11.49 6.71
CA GLY A 74 6.80 -10.37 7.58
C GLY A 74 5.86 -10.21 8.79
N SER A 75 5.40 -11.34 9.35
CA SER A 75 4.28 -11.42 10.30
C SER A 75 4.68 -11.37 11.79
N THR A 76 5.93 -11.07 12.10
CA THR A 76 6.42 -11.03 13.49
C THR A 76 6.34 -9.65 14.15
N ASP A 77 6.02 -8.60 13.39
CA ASP A 77 5.86 -7.23 13.89
C ASP A 77 4.98 -6.39 12.95
N GLY A 78 4.60 -5.19 13.39
CA GLY A 78 3.92 -4.17 12.57
C GLY A 78 2.65 -4.67 11.88
N ILE A 79 2.47 -4.23 10.63
CA ILE A 79 1.25 -4.51 9.84
C ILE A 79 1.04 -6.01 9.66
N GLY A 80 2.10 -6.77 9.34
CA GLY A 80 1.97 -8.21 9.09
C GLY A 80 1.47 -8.97 10.30
N LYS A 81 1.99 -8.67 11.50
CA LYS A 81 1.49 -9.26 12.74
C LYS A 81 0.03 -8.91 12.99
N ALA A 82 -0.31 -7.61 12.94
CA ALA A 82 -1.67 -7.15 13.17
C ALA A 82 -2.68 -7.71 12.15
N TYR A 83 -2.27 -7.85 10.89
CA TYR A 83 -3.09 -8.43 9.83
C TYR A 83 -3.31 -9.93 10.06
N ALA A 84 -2.27 -10.66 10.52
CA ALA A 84 -2.41 -12.06 10.92
C ALA A 84 -3.38 -12.24 12.10
N GLU A 85 -3.28 -11.38 13.12
CA GLU A 85 -4.19 -11.37 14.27
C GLU A 85 -5.63 -11.08 13.85
N GLU A 86 -5.86 -10.11 12.97
CA GLU A 86 -7.21 -9.77 12.51
C GLU A 86 -7.81 -10.81 11.53
N LEU A 87 -6.99 -11.58 10.80
CA LEU A 87 -7.43 -12.77 10.07
C LEU A 87 -7.82 -13.90 11.04
N ALA A 88 -6.99 -14.16 12.05
CA ALA A 88 -7.25 -15.18 13.06
C ALA A 88 -8.53 -14.89 13.86
N LYS A 89 -8.76 -13.62 14.22
CA LYS A 89 -10.01 -13.15 14.83
C LYS A 89 -11.27 -13.48 14.02
N ARG A 90 -11.11 -13.64 12.70
CA ARG A 90 -12.18 -14.03 11.76
C ARG A 90 -12.21 -15.54 11.47
N GLY A 91 -11.51 -16.34 12.27
CA GLY A 91 -11.51 -17.81 12.20
C GLY A 91 -10.60 -18.40 11.13
N VAL A 92 -9.64 -17.63 10.60
CA VAL A 92 -8.67 -18.12 9.61
C VAL A 92 -7.45 -18.70 10.33
N ASN A 93 -7.04 -19.92 9.95
CA ASN A 93 -5.80 -20.54 10.40
C ASN A 93 -4.59 -19.83 9.76
N ILE A 94 -3.51 -19.65 10.50
CA ILE A 94 -2.41 -18.76 10.06
C ILE A 94 -1.09 -19.52 9.93
N ILE A 95 -0.45 -19.39 8.77
CA ILE A 95 0.96 -19.75 8.55
C ILE A 95 1.78 -18.47 8.53
N LEU A 96 2.66 -18.31 9.51
CA LEU A 96 3.50 -17.14 9.67
C LEU A 96 4.86 -17.35 8.99
N ILE A 97 5.32 -16.38 8.20
CA ILE A 97 6.66 -16.45 7.57
C ILE A 97 7.49 -15.23 7.98
N SER A 98 8.64 -15.46 8.59
CA SER A 98 9.62 -14.43 8.98
C SER A 98 10.98 -15.06 9.26
N ARG A 99 12.00 -14.22 9.49
CA ARG A 99 13.39 -14.67 9.72
C ARG A 99 13.74 -15.06 11.16
N SER A 100 13.00 -14.59 12.17
CA SER A 100 13.29 -14.91 13.59
C SER A 100 12.36 -15.99 14.09
N LYS A 101 12.94 -17.15 14.40
CA LYS A 101 12.22 -18.33 14.89
C LYS A 101 11.54 -18.05 16.23
N GLU A 102 12.23 -17.41 17.16
CA GLU A 102 11.75 -17.15 18.51
C GLU A 102 10.51 -16.23 18.47
N LYS A 103 10.54 -15.20 17.62
CA LYS A 103 9.39 -14.32 17.42
C LYS A 103 8.23 -15.03 16.74
N LEU A 104 8.50 -15.90 15.77
CA LEU A 104 7.46 -16.70 15.11
C LEU A 104 6.77 -17.63 16.09
N GLU A 105 7.52 -18.34 16.94
CA GLU A 105 6.97 -19.20 17.98
C GLU A 105 6.09 -18.43 18.97
N ALA A 106 6.57 -17.26 19.44
CA ALA A 106 5.82 -16.42 20.35
C ALA A 106 4.52 -15.88 19.74
N VAL A 107 4.56 -15.36 18.51
CA VAL A 107 3.39 -14.83 17.82
C VAL A 107 2.41 -15.93 17.45
N SER A 108 2.91 -17.08 16.95
CA SER A 108 2.09 -18.25 16.62
C SER A 108 1.30 -18.73 17.85
N ARG A 109 1.99 -18.92 18.99
CA ARG A 109 1.36 -19.33 20.24
C ARG A 109 0.31 -18.32 20.71
N SER A 110 0.66 -17.04 20.71
CA SER A 110 -0.25 -15.97 21.12
C SER A 110 -1.53 -15.93 20.26
N ILE A 111 -1.40 -16.07 18.93
CA ILE A 111 -2.54 -16.10 18.00
C ILE A 111 -3.43 -17.32 18.26
N SER A 112 -2.83 -18.51 18.36
CA SER A 112 -3.58 -19.75 18.59
C SER A 112 -4.33 -19.75 19.92
N GLU A 113 -3.67 -19.31 21.00
CA GLU A 113 -4.26 -19.25 22.34
C GLU A 113 -5.39 -18.23 22.44
N THR A 114 -5.23 -17.06 21.79
CA THR A 114 -6.20 -15.96 21.86
C THR A 114 -7.43 -16.22 21.00
N TYR A 115 -7.23 -16.64 19.75
CA TYR A 115 -8.31 -16.73 18.75
C TYR A 115 -8.81 -18.15 18.51
N LYS A 116 -8.19 -19.17 19.13
CA LYS A 116 -8.57 -20.58 19.02
C LYS A 116 -8.54 -21.11 17.58
N VAL A 117 -7.57 -20.63 16.79
CA VAL A 117 -7.28 -21.10 15.43
C VAL A 117 -6.00 -21.92 15.39
N GLU A 118 -5.82 -22.71 14.33
CA GLU A 118 -4.54 -23.40 14.10
C GLU A 118 -3.50 -22.42 13.58
N THR A 119 -2.27 -22.57 14.05
CA THR A 119 -1.14 -21.78 13.58
C THR A 119 0.06 -22.66 13.26
N ASP A 120 0.81 -22.26 12.25
CA ASP A 120 2.08 -22.86 11.86
C ASP A 120 3.05 -21.74 11.47
N PHE A 121 4.34 -22.04 11.34
CA PHE A 121 5.31 -21.05 10.89
C PHE A 121 6.44 -21.64 10.06
N ILE A 122 6.97 -20.83 9.16
CA ILE A 122 8.13 -21.16 8.32
C ILE A 122 9.20 -20.09 8.56
N VAL A 123 10.39 -20.53 8.95
CA VAL A 123 11.55 -19.64 9.08
C VAL A 123 12.15 -19.43 7.69
N ALA A 124 12.11 -18.19 7.21
CA ALA A 124 12.70 -17.83 5.92
C ALA A 124 13.22 -16.38 5.95
N ASP A 125 14.42 -16.19 5.42
CA ASP A 125 15.03 -14.87 5.24
C ASP A 125 15.06 -14.51 3.75
N PHE A 126 14.15 -13.64 3.35
CA PHE A 126 14.01 -13.21 1.95
C PHE A 126 15.23 -12.42 1.42
N SER A 127 16.12 -11.92 2.28
CA SER A 127 17.40 -11.30 1.84
C SER A 127 18.32 -12.29 1.13
N LYS A 128 18.19 -13.59 1.45
CA LYS A 128 18.96 -14.69 0.82
C LYS A 128 18.51 -15.00 -0.61
N GLY A 129 17.58 -14.23 -1.16
CA GLY A 129 17.13 -14.38 -2.54
C GLY A 129 16.50 -15.75 -2.78
N ARG A 130 16.97 -16.47 -3.81
CA ARG A 130 16.33 -17.70 -4.31
C ARG A 130 16.31 -18.85 -3.30
N GLU A 131 17.29 -18.92 -2.41
CA GLU A 131 17.45 -20.00 -1.43
C GLU A 131 16.30 -20.04 -0.41
N ALA A 132 15.76 -18.86 -0.05
CA ALA A 132 14.69 -18.72 0.94
C ALA A 132 13.41 -19.49 0.58
N TYR A 133 13.16 -19.70 -0.72
CA TYR A 133 11.89 -20.26 -1.20
C TYR A 133 11.83 -21.79 -1.17
N GLN A 134 12.96 -22.49 -0.99
CA GLN A 134 12.95 -23.96 -0.92
C GLN A 134 12.19 -24.44 0.31
N ALA A 135 12.53 -23.90 1.49
CA ALA A 135 11.85 -24.21 2.74
C ALA A 135 10.36 -23.82 2.71
N ILE A 136 10.04 -22.70 2.06
CA ILE A 136 8.65 -22.24 1.90
C ILE A 136 7.84 -23.20 1.03
N LYS A 137 8.39 -23.63 -0.12
CA LYS A 137 7.71 -24.59 -1.00
C LYS A 137 7.41 -25.89 -0.28
N GLU A 138 8.38 -26.42 0.47
CA GLU A 138 8.20 -27.66 1.22
C GLU A 138 7.16 -27.49 2.34
N GLY A 139 7.25 -26.41 3.12
CA GLY A 139 6.31 -26.15 4.21
C GLY A 139 4.86 -25.89 3.77
N LEU A 140 4.63 -25.55 2.49
CA LEU A 140 3.30 -25.27 1.94
C LEU A 140 2.74 -26.39 1.05
N LYS A 141 3.52 -27.43 0.75
CA LYS A 141 3.24 -28.43 -0.31
C LYS A 141 1.86 -29.10 -0.22
N ASP A 142 1.36 -29.31 0.99
CA ASP A 142 0.07 -29.98 1.24
C ASP A 142 -0.96 -29.07 1.94
N ARG A 143 -0.67 -27.77 2.02
CA ARG A 143 -1.54 -26.80 2.69
C ARG A 143 -2.51 -26.16 1.70
N GLU A 144 -3.81 -26.19 2.03
CA GLU A 144 -4.83 -25.46 1.26
C GLU A 144 -4.78 -23.97 1.56
N ILE A 145 -3.95 -23.22 0.85
CA ILE A 145 -3.82 -21.78 1.06
C ILE A 145 -4.95 -21.05 0.35
N GLY A 146 -5.85 -20.45 1.14
CA GLY A 146 -6.95 -19.63 0.65
C GLY A 146 -6.60 -18.15 0.56
N ILE A 147 -5.71 -17.66 1.44
CA ILE A 147 -5.32 -16.25 1.48
C ILE A 147 -3.78 -16.14 1.53
N LEU A 148 -3.19 -15.32 0.68
CA LEU A 148 -1.78 -14.93 0.78
C LEU A 148 -1.69 -13.43 1.07
N VAL A 149 -0.98 -13.06 2.14
CA VAL A 149 -0.67 -11.68 2.48
C VAL A 149 0.83 -11.46 2.32
N ASN A 150 1.22 -10.89 1.19
CA ASN A 150 2.58 -10.43 0.94
C ASN A 150 2.80 -9.08 1.61
N ASN A 151 3.28 -9.12 2.85
CA ASN A 151 3.54 -7.94 3.67
C ASN A 151 5.04 -7.69 3.90
N VAL A 152 5.89 -8.72 3.81
CA VAL A 152 7.32 -8.57 4.05
C VAL A 152 7.89 -7.42 3.21
N GLY A 153 8.71 -6.60 3.84
CA GLY A 153 9.29 -5.43 3.22
C GLY A 153 10.49 -4.92 4.00
N LEU A 154 11.45 -4.39 3.26
CA LEU A 154 12.54 -3.59 3.75
C LEU A 154 12.23 -2.12 3.47
N PHE A 155 12.54 -1.28 4.45
CA PHE A 155 12.51 0.17 4.33
C PHE A 155 13.90 0.73 4.60
N TYR A 156 14.09 1.99 4.25
CA TYR A 156 15.32 2.72 4.56
C TYR A 156 15.49 2.82 6.08
N THR A 157 16.74 2.81 6.56
CA THR A 157 17.01 3.16 7.97
C THR A 157 16.58 4.60 8.27
N TYR A 158 16.76 5.49 7.30
CA TYR A 158 16.22 6.85 7.23
C TYR A 158 16.27 7.30 5.75
N PRO A 159 15.45 8.27 5.31
CA PRO A 159 15.50 8.76 3.94
C PRO A 159 16.90 9.28 3.59
N ASP A 160 17.46 8.85 2.46
CA ASP A 160 18.80 9.26 2.04
C ASP A 160 18.91 9.37 0.52
N TYR A 161 19.92 10.10 0.05
CA TYR A 161 20.24 10.16 -1.37
C TYR A 161 20.69 8.80 -1.89
N PHE A 162 20.30 8.50 -3.13
CA PHE A 162 20.57 7.21 -3.76
C PHE A 162 22.05 6.83 -3.79
N THR A 163 22.94 7.82 -4.00
CA THR A 163 24.39 7.64 -4.02
C THR A 163 25.00 7.22 -2.68
N ASN A 164 24.26 7.34 -1.57
CA ASN A 164 24.74 6.99 -0.23
C ASN A 164 24.31 5.57 0.20
N LEU A 165 23.51 4.89 -0.61
CA LEU A 165 23.02 3.55 -0.30
C LEU A 165 24.08 2.51 -0.66
N SER A 166 24.28 1.53 0.23
CA SER A 166 25.17 0.40 -0.06
C SER A 166 24.55 -0.52 -1.11
N GLU A 167 25.39 -1.21 -1.88
CA GLU A 167 24.94 -2.22 -2.85
C GLU A 167 24.10 -3.32 -2.17
N ASP A 168 24.49 -3.75 -0.96
CA ASP A 168 23.73 -4.73 -0.18
C ASP A 168 22.29 -4.26 0.08
N MET A 169 22.09 -2.99 0.47
CA MET A 169 20.75 -2.45 0.69
C MET A 169 19.95 -2.41 -0.62
N LEU A 170 20.58 -2.13 -1.76
CA LEU A 170 19.92 -2.14 -3.06
C LEU A 170 19.44 -3.55 -3.44
N TRP A 171 20.30 -4.56 -3.27
CA TRP A 171 19.95 -5.96 -3.52
C TRP A 171 18.90 -6.48 -2.54
N ASP A 172 19.02 -6.15 -1.26
CA ASP A 172 18.03 -6.52 -0.25
C ASP A 172 16.66 -5.90 -0.57
N MET A 173 16.60 -4.65 -1.02
CA MET A 173 15.34 -4.02 -1.45
C MET A 173 14.69 -4.78 -2.61
N ILE A 174 15.47 -5.21 -3.59
CA ILE A 174 14.96 -6.01 -4.72
C ILE A 174 14.48 -7.39 -4.23
N ASN A 175 15.30 -8.10 -3.47
CA ASN A 175 14.98 -9.45 -3.00
C ASN A 175 13.75 -9.45 -2.07
N ILE A 176 13.70 -8.52 -1.12
CA ILE A 176 12.67 -8.49 -0.08
C ILE A 176 11.38 -7.81 -0.57
N ASN A 177 11.43 -6.72 -1.36
CA ASN A 177 10.21 -5.99 -1.74
C ASN A 177 9.62 -6.45 -3.07
N ILE A 178 10.42 -7.02 -3.97
CA ILE A 178 9.99 -7.42 -5.32
C ILE A 178 9.97 -8.94 -5.42
N ALA A 179 11.12 -9.60 -5.27
CA ALA A 179 11.22 -11.03 -5.53
C ALA A 179 10.34 -11.87 -4.59
N SER A 180 10.22 -11.45 -3.31
CA SER A 180 9.37 -12.13 -2.34
C SER A 180 7.92 -12.25 -2.80
N ALA A 181 7.30 -11.15 -3.24
CA ALA A 181 5.92 -11.15 -3.68
C ALA A 181 5.72 -12.03 -4.91
N ASN A 182 6.62 -11.91 -5.90
CA ASN A 182 6.58 -12.72 -7.11
C ASN A 182 6.63 -14.21 -6.81
N MET A 183 7.60 -14.61 -6.00
CA MET A 183 7.84 -16.02 -5.70
C MET A 183 6.74 -16.59 -4.81
N MET A 184 6.27 -15.84 -3.80
CA MET A 184 5.16 -16.27 -2.96
C MET A 184 3.87 -16.46 -3.78
N VAL A 185 3.54 -15.52 -4.67
CA VAL A 185 2.42 -15.68 -5.60
C VAL A 185 2.61 -16.91 -6.48
N HIS A 186 3.79 -17.08 -7.08
CA HIS A 186 4.08 -18.22 -7.94
C HIS A 186 3.96 -19.58 -7.20
N ILE A 187 4.25 -19.62 -5.90
CA ILE A 187 4.13 -20.83 -5.07
C ILE A 187 2.66 -21.15 -4.77
N VAL A 188 1.84 -20.16 -4.38
CA VAL A 188 0.47 -20.42 -3.90
C VAL A 188 -0.60 -20.38 -4.98
N LEU A 189 -0.42 -19.56 -6.02
CA LEU A 189 -1.44 -19.27 -7.03
C LEU A 189 -1.91 -20.51 -7.79
N PRO A 190 -1.05 -21.49 -8.18
CA PRO A 190 -1.52 -22.70 -8.86
C PRO A 190 -2.60 -23.46 -8.08
N GLY A 191 -2.42 -23.60 -6.76
CA GLY A 191 -3.38 -24.27 -5.89
C GLY A 191 -4.70 -23.50 -5.77
N MET A 192 -4.64 -22.16 -5.67
CA MET A 192 -5.84 -21.31 -5.67
C MET A 192 -6.62 -21.43 -6.98
N VAL A 193 -5.92 -21.42 -8.13
CA VAL A 193 -6.52 -21.52 -9.47
C VAL A 193 -7.19 -22.87 -9.67
N GLN A 194 -6.55 -23.97 -9.24
CA GLN A 194 -7.15 -25.30 -9.31
C GLN A 194 -8.49 -25.37 -8.55
N LYS A 195 -8.59 -24.65 -7.43
CA LYS A 195 -9.80 -24.58 -6.59
C LYS A 195 -10.79 -23.49 -7.03
N LYS A 196 -10.40 -22.66 -8.01
CA LYS A 196 -11.13 -21.47 -8.46
C LYS A 196 -11.53 -20.53 -7.31
N LYS A 197 -10.67 -20.46 -6.29
CA LYS A 197 -10.97 -19.80 -5.02
C LYS A 197 -9.68 -19.39 -4.34
N GLY A 198 -9.56 -18.10 -4.03
CA GLY A 198 -8.46 -17.59 -3.21
C GLY A 198 -8.37 -16.07 -3.24
N ALA A 199 -7.58 -15.51 -2.32
CA ALA A 199 -7.26 -14.11 -2.26
C ALA A 199 -5.74 -13.87 -2.10
N ILE A 200 -5.22 -12.88 -2.83
CA ILE A 200 -3.84 -12.40 -2.69
C ILE A 200 -3.91 -10.93 -2.30
N VAL A 201 -3.23 -10.57 -1.20
CA VAL A 201 -3.11 -9.22 -0.69
C VAL A 201 -1.64 -8.84 -0.72
N ASN A 202 -1.30 -7.84 -1.52
CA ASN A 202 0.05 -7.31 -1.62
C ASN A 202 0.11 -5.95 -0.94
N VAL A 203 0.92 -5.83 0.11
CA VAL A 203 1.10 -4.58 0.86
C VAL A 203 2.16 -3.72 0.17
N SER A 204 1.68 -2.81 -0.66
CA SER A 204 2.46 -1.78 -1.32
C SER A 204 2.71 -0.57 -0.37
N SER A 205 2.64 0.66 -0.87
CA SER A 205 2.77 1.91 -0.12
C SER A 205 2.22 3.06 -0.97
N ALA A 206 1.76 4.14 -0.34
CA ALA A 206 1.46 5.40 -1.01
C ALA A 206 2.63 5.94 -1.85
N SER A 207 3.88 5.60 -1.49
CA SER A 207 5.08 5.95 -2.27
C SER A 207 5.11 5.29 -3.67
N CYS A 208 4.17 4.39 -3.97
CA CYS A 208 4.00 3.83 -5.31
C CYS A 208 3.29 4.78 -6.28
N CYS A 209 2.58 5.79 -5.75
CA CYS A 209 1.63 6.59 -6.52
C CYS A 209 2.30 7.76 -7.23
N GLN A 210 3.29 8.37 -6.58
CA GLN A 210 4.04 9.50 -7.12
C GLN A 210 5.50 9.41 -6.65
N PRO A 211 6.46 9.97 -7.40
CA PRO A 211 7.88 9.96 -7.04
C PRO A 211 8.14 10.54 -5.65
N THR A 212 8.88 9.80 -4.82
CA THR A 212 9.25 10.21 -3.47
C THR A 212 10.78 10.32 -3.37
N PRO A 213 11.36 11.52 -3.60
CA PRO A 213 12.80 11.73 -3.51
C PRO A 213 13.37 11.28 -2.16
N MET A 214 14.58 10.73 -2.16
CA MET A 214 15.26 10.13 -1.00
C MET A 214 14.67 8.79 -0.48
N LEU A 215 13.64 8.28 -1.15
CA LEU A 215 13.09 6.93 -0.96
C LEU A 215 12.98 6.19 -2.32
N THR A 216 13.87 6.52 -3.26
CA THR A 216 13.77 6.17 -4.68
C THR A 216 13.54 4.68 -4.94
N ILE A 217 14.42 3.79 -4.44
CA ILE A 217 14.28 2.34 -4.71
C ILE A 217 13.08 1.75 -3.98
N TYR A 218 12.75 2.26 -2.80
CA TYR A 218 11.57 1.83 -2.06
C TYR A 218 10.29 2.18 -2.83
N GLY A 219 10.12 3.45 -3.22
CA GLY A 219 9.00 3.91 -4.03
C GLY A 219 8.87 3.10 -5.33
N ALA A 220 9.99 2.90 -6.04
CA ALA A 220 10.02 2.07 -7.25
C ALA A 220 9.58 0.61 -7.00
N SER A 221 10.07 -0.01 -5.92
CA SER A 221 9.68 -1.38 -5.56
C SER A 221 8.19 -1.50 -5.22
N LYS A 222 7.61 -0.46 -4.61
CA LYS A 222 6.18 -0.40 -4.28
C LYS A 222 5.32 -0.07 -5.52
N ALA A 223 5.82 0.74 -6.45
CA ALA A 223 5.22 0.94 -7.77
C ALA A 223 5.14 -0.38 -8.56
N TYR A 224 6.23 -1.16 -8.57
CA TYR A 224 6.23 -2.51 -9.13
C TYR A 224 5.11 -3.36 -8.51
N LEU A 225 5.04 -3.41 -7.18
CA LEU A 225 4.08 -4.26 -6.47
C LEU A 225 2.61 -3.83 -6.70
N ASP A 226 2.31 -2.52 -6.76
CA ASP A 226 0.96 -2.03 -7.11
C ASP A 226 0.57 -2.45 -8.53
N TYR A 227 1.46 -2.20 -9.49
CA TYR A 227 1.22 -2.55 -10.88
C TYR A 227 1.06 -4.06 -11.06
N PHE A 228 1.97 -4.86 -10.50
CA PHE A 228 1.92 -6.32 -10.51
C PHE A 228 0.60 -6.85 -9.96
N SER A 229 0.13 -6.31 -8.82
CA SER A 229 -1.13 -6.73 -8.20
C SER A 229 -2.34 -6.46 -9.09
N ARG A 230 -2.37 -5.29 -9.76
CA ARG A 230 -3.47 -4.90 -10.65
C ARG A 230 -3.50 -5.74 -11.91
N ALA A 231 -2.35 -6.00 -12.51
CA ALA A 231 -2.24 -6.90 -13.67
C ALA A 231 -2.71 -8.31 -13.30
N LEU A 232 -2.22 -8.86 -12.18
CA LEU A 232 -2.58 -10.19 -11.70
C LEU A 232 -4.08 -10.33 -11.41
N TYR A 233 -4.72 -9.27 -10.88
CA TYR A 233 -6.18 -9.25 -10.71
C TYR A 233 -6.90 -9.50 -12.04
N TYR A 234 -6.53 -8.78 -13.11
CA TYR A 234 -7.20 -8.92 -14.40
C TYR A 234 -6.93 -10.26 -15.07
N GLU A 235 -5.77 -10.87 -14.83
CA GLU A 235 -5.43 -12.21 -15.34
C GLU A 235 -6.23 -13.34 -14.67
N TYR A 236 -6.54 -13.22 -13.37
CA TYR A 236 -7.06 -14.33 -12.57
C TYR A 236 -8.44 -14.10 -11.94
N ALA A 237 -9.04 -12.91 -12.06
CA ALA A 237 -10.38 -12.64 -11.54
C ALA A 237 -11.45 -13.58 -12.13
N SER A 238 -11.40 -13.87 -13.44
CA SER A 238 -12.30 -14.84 -14.10
C SER A 238 -12.07 -16.28 -13.66
N LYS A 239 -10.91 -16.57 -13.04
CA LYS A 239 -10.55 -17.86 -12.44
C LYS A 239 -10.90 -17.93 -10.96
N GLY A 240 -11.64 -16.95 -10.43
CA GLY A 240 -12.10 -16.93 -9.03
C GLY A 240 -11.06 -16.44 -8.02
N ILE A 241 -9.97 -15.82 -8.48
CA ILE A 241 -8.91 -15.30 -7.60
C ILE A 241 -9.10 -13.80 -7.41
N PHE A 242 -9.23 -13.36 -6.17
CA PHE A 242 -9.23 -11.95 -5.84
C PHE A 242 -7.81 -11.47 -5.54
N VAL A 243 -7.36 -10.41 -6.19
CA VAL A 243 -6.05 -9.79 -5.92
C VAL A 243 -6.25 -8.35 -5.49
N GLN A 244 -5.64 -7.98 -4.38
CA GLN A 244 -5.72 -6.65 -3.79
C GLN A 244 -4.33 -6.05 -3.63
N SER A 245 -4.17 -4.81 -4.10
CA SER A 245 -3.06 -3.94 -3.71
C SER A 245 -3.49 -3.03 -2.57
N LEU A 246 -2.79 -3.12 -1.44
CA LEU A 246 -2.91 -2.17 -0.34
C LEU A 246 -1.84 -1.09 -0.49
N THR A 247 -2.22 0.18 -0.53
CA THR A 247 -1.30 1.32 -0.70
C THR A 247 -1.31 2.23 0.55
N PRO A 248 -0.89 1.72 1.73
CA PRO A 248 -0.95 2.50 2.96
C PRO A 248 -0.06 3.73 2.91
N PHE A 249 -0.50 4.79 3.58
CA PHE A 249 0.34 5.92 3.98
C PHE A 249 1.11 5.54 5.26
N VAL A 250 1.59 6.52 6.02
CA VAL A 250 2.37 6.28 7.23
C VAL A 250 1.50 5.57 8.27
N ILE A 251 2.02 4.44 8.78
CA ILE A 251 1.44 3.68 9.88
C ILE A 251 2.49 3.64 10.99
N ALA A 252 2.06 3.93 12.22
CA ALA A 252 2.95 3.99 13.37
C ALA A 252 3.45 2.58 13.71
N THR A 253 4.61 2.22 13.15
CA THR A 253 5.27 0.92 13.32
C THR A 253 6.76 1.13 13.56
N LYS A 254 7.45 0.07 14.02
CA LYS A 254 8.91 0.11 14.20
C LYS A 254 9.68 0.37 12.91
N MET A 255 9.11 0.04 11.74
CA MET A 255 9.74 0.27 10.44
C MET A 255 10.02 1.76 10.16
N VAL A 256 9.15 2.66 10.64
CA VAL A 256 9.26 4.13 10.46
C VAL A 256 9.72 4.83 11.74
N SER A 257 10.40 4.10 12.63
CA SER A 257 10.83 4.61 13.95
C SER A 257 12.00 5.60 13.91
N CYS A 258 12.60 5.83 12.74
CA CYS A 258 13.71 6.76 12.56
C CYS A 258 13.37 8.24 12.78
N SER A 259 12.08 8.59 12.86
CA SER A 259 11.62 9.93 13.22
C SER A 259 10.54 9.87 14.30
N SER A 260 10.60 10.83 15.23
CA SER A 260 9.58 11.01 16.26
C SER A 260 8.22 11.42 15.69
N ILE A 261 8.20 11.99 14.47
CA ILE A 261 6.99 12.41 13.76
C ILE A 261 6.21 11.20 13.24
N THR A 262 6.92 10.25 12.61
CA THR A 262 6.31 9.08 11.95
C THR A 262 6.09 7.90 12.89
N SER A 263 6.79 7.86 14.03
CA SER A 263 6.72 6.77 15.00
C SER A 263 5.54 6.87 15.97
N LYS A 264 4.93 8.04 16.13
CA LYS A 264 3.82 8.27 17.05
C LYS A 264 2.47 8.19 16.33
N ARG A 265 1.47 7.63 17.03
CA ARG A 265 0.09 7.70 16.57
C ARG A 265 -0.34 9.16 16.46
N SER A 266 -1.02 9.48 15.37
CA SER A 266 -1.56 10.82 15.11
C SER A 266 -2.93 10.68 14.44
N PHE A 267 -3.56 11.81 14.12
CA PHE A 267 -4.85 11.77 13.41
C PHE A 267 -4.77 10.97 12.10
N PHE A 268 -3.67 11.09 11.33
CA PHE A 268 -3.46 10.38 10.06
C PHE A 268 -2.60 9.11 10.18
N PHE A 269 -1.91 8.91 11.31
CA PHE A 269 -1.00 7.76 11.50
C PHE A 269 -1.64 6.75 12.45
N PRO A 270 -2.42 5.79 11.92
CA PRO A 270 -3.04 4.76 12.74
C PRO A 270 -1.99 3.80 13.30
N SER A 271 -2.42 2.98 14.25
CA SER A 271 -1.64 1.81 14.67
C SER A 271 -1.69 0.69 13.64
N ALA A 272 -0.81 -0.29 13.78
CA ALA A 272 -0.87 -1.49 12.94
C ALA A 272 -2.20 -2.24 13.12
N GLU A 273 -2.72 -2.33 14.34
CA GLU A 273 -3.98 -2.99 14.68
C GLU A 273 -5.19 -2.27 14.09
N GLU A 274 -5.27 -0.95 14.27
CA GLU A 274 -6.33 -0.13 13.68
C GLU A 274 -6.31 -0.21 12.15
N TYR A 275 -5.11 -0.10 11.56
CA TYR A 275 -4.95 -0.23 10.12
C TYR A 275 -5.37 -1.62 9.62
N ALA A 276 -4.92 -2.69 10.26
CA ALA A 276 -5.22 -4.06 9.84
C ALA A 276 -6.72 -4.36 9.86
N SER A 277 -7.42 -3.92 10.93
CA SER A 277 -8.86 -4.11 11.05
C SER A 277 -9.63 -3.42 9.93
N HIS A 278 -9.24 -2.18 9.61
CA HIS A 278 -9.80 -1.47 8.46
C HIS A 278 -9.43 -2.14 7.13
N ALA A 279 -8.17 -2.50 6.93
CA ALA A 279 -7.68 -3.05 5.66
C ALA A 279 -8.37 -4.37 5.30
N ILE A 280 -8.55 -5.28 6.26
CA ILE A 280 -9.24 -6.56 6.03
C ILE A 280 -10.71 -6.33 5.65
N SER A 281 -11.39 -5.34 6.22
CA SER A 281 -12.78 -5.03 5.87
C SER A 281 -12.96 -4.67 4.39
N THR A 282 -11.89 -4.25 3.71
CA THR A 282 -11.89 -3.91 2.27
C THR A 282 -11.65 -5.12 1.37
N LEU A 283 -11.22 -6.26 1.91
CA LEU A 283 -10.83 -7.45 1.15
C LEU A 283 -12.05 -8.03 0.42
N GLY A 284 -11.95 -8.15 -0.90
CA GLY A 284 -13.05 -8.61 -1.76
C GLY A 284 -13.99 -7.49 -2.24
N LEU A 285 -13.74 -6.25 -1.84
CA LEU A 285 -14.54 -5.08 -2.23
C LEU A 285 -13.79 -4.16 -3.19
N SER A 286 -12.50 -3.93 -2.95
CA SER A 286 -11.62 -3.20 -3.88
C SER A 286 -10.32 -3.92 -4.14
N LYS A 287 -9.91 -3.91 -5.41
CA LYS A 287 -8.61 -4.43 -5.87
C LYS A 287 -7.44 -3.48 -5.60
N ARG A 288 -7.71 -2.21 -5.32
CA ARG A 288 -6.69 -1.18 -5.00
C ARG A 288 -7.25 -0.22 -3.97
N THR A 289 -6.63 -0.12 -2.82
CA THR A 289 -7.10 0.75 -1.73
C THR A 289 -5.97 1.09 -0.77
N PRO A 290 -5.96 2.28 -0.16
CA PRO A 290 -5.06 2.56 0.95
C PRO A 290 -5.36 1.74 2.21
N GLY A 291 -6.46 1.00 2.27
CA GLY A 291 -6.81 0.11 3.39
C GLY A 291 -7.38 0.84 4.62
N TYR A 292 -7.10 2.13 4.77
CA TYR A 292 -7.62 2.98 5.84
C TYR A 292 -8.32 4.22 5.29
N TRP A 293 -9.44 4.62 5.91
CA TRP A 293 -10.31 5.66 5.36
C TRP A 293 -9.66 7.04 5.33
N LYS A 294 -8.84 7.38 6.35
CA LYS A 294 -8.12 8.66 6.36
C LYS A 294 -7.00 8.69 5.31
N HIS A 295 -6.34 7.56 5.11
CA HIS A 295 -5.37 7.39 4.01
C HIS A 295 -6.03 7.49 2.64
N SER A 296 -7.32 7.17 2.56
CA SER A 296 -8.09 7.37 1.33
C SER A 296 -8.24 8.87 1.05
N VAL A 297 -8.51 9.71 2.05
CA VAL A 297 -8.53 11.17 1.89
C VAL A 297 -7.17 11.70 1.43
N GLU A 298 -6.07 11.26 2.06
CA GLU A 298 -4.71 11.63 1.64
C GLU A 298 -4.42 11.22 0.19
N PHE A 299 -4.86 10.03 -0.21
CA PHE A 299 -4.72 9.51 -1.57
C PHE A 299 -5.43 10.41 -2.60
N THR A 300 -6.71 10.74 -2.39
CA THR A 300 -7.48 11.59 -3.31
C THR A 300 -6.90 13.00 -3.41
N LEU A 301 -6.42 13.57 -2.30
CA LEU A 301 -5.73 14.86 -2.31
C LEU A 301 -4.41 14.79 -3.09
N GLY A 302 -3.63 13.71 -2.87
CA GLY A 302 -2.36 13.48 -3.56
C GLY A 302 -2.53 13.36 -5.08
N GLU A 303 -3.55 12.65 -5.55
CA GLU A 303 -3.85 12.51 -6.99
C GLU A 303 -4.25 13.83 -7.67
N CYS A 304 -4.64 14.86 -6.90
CA CYS A 304 -4.91 16.18 -7.43
C CYS A 304 -3.66 17.05 -7.60
N LEU A 305 -2.54 16.69 -6.98
CA LEU A 305 -1.32 17.48 -7.04
C LEU A 305 -0.49 17.15 -8.29
N PRO A 306 0.02 18.17 -9.01
CA PRO A 306 1.06 17.98 -10.01
C PRO A 306 2.29 17.29 -9.40
N GLU A 307 2.93 16.41 -10.17
CA GLU A 307 4.06 15.60 -9.71
C GLU A 307 5.19 16.43 -9.10
N TRP A 308 5.54 17.57 -9.71
CA TRP A 308 6.62 18.43 -9.21
C TRP A 308 6.31 19.06 -7.84
N ILE A 309 5.03 19.35 -7.56
CA ILE A 309 4.59 19.86 -6.25
C ILE A 309 4.73 18.76 -5.20
N TRP A 310 4.23 17.57 -5.51
CA TRP A 310 4.38 16.41 -4.64
C TRP A 310 5.83 16.08 -4.35
N ALA A 311 6.67 15.99 -5.39
CA ALA A 311 8.08 15.68 -5.27
C ALA A 311 8.81 16.71 -4.41
N TRP A 312 8.47 17.99 -4.53
CA TRP A 312 9.00 19.06 -3.68
C TRP A 312 8.61 18.87 -2.20
N PHE A 313 7.32 18.65 -1.91
CA PHE A 313 6.85 18.40 -0.53
C PHE A 313 7.47 17.13 0.06
N ALA A 314 7.49 16.04 -0.71
CA ALA A 314 8.07 14.76 -0.30
C ALA A 314 9.57 14.91 -0.01
N GLN A 315 10.31 15.62 -0.85
CA GLN A 315 11.73 15.88 -0.63
C GLN A 315 11.96 16.74 0.61
N TYR A 316 11.16 17.79 0.80
CA TYR A 316 11.22 18.63 1.99
C TYR A 316 11.00 17.82 3.27
N PHE A 317 9.94 16.99 3.30
CA PHE A 317 9.62 16.13 4.43
C PHE A 317 10.72 15.09 4.70
N CYS A 318 11.24 14.43 3.66
CA CYS A 318 12.33 13.47 3.79
C CYS A 318 13.63 14.10 4.31
N ARG A 319 13.92 15.36 3.94
CA ARG A 319 15.07 16.11 4.49
C ARG A 319 14.92 16.38 5.99
N ILE A 320 13.71 16.67 6.46
CA ILE A 320 13.44 16.85 7.91
C ILE A 320 13.70 15.54 8.66
N ILE A 321 13.09 14.44 8.21
CA ILE A 321 13.26 13.11 8.83
C ILE A 321 14.74 12.72 8.85
N ARG A 322 15.45 12.90 7.73
CA ARG A 322 16.87 12.60 7.63
C ARG A 322 17.69 13.40 8.63
N LYS A 323 17.45 14.71 8.74
CA LYS A 323 18.16 15.59 9.68
C LYS A 323 17.96 15.13 11.12
N GLU A 324 16.73 14.77 11.48
CA GLU A 324 16.40 14.22 12.80
C GLU A 324 17.16 12.91 13.07
N ALA A 325 17.07 11.95 12.15
CA ALA A 325 17.72 10.64 12.27
C ALA A 325 19.26 10.75 12.40
N LEU A 326 19.89 11.62 11.61
CA LEU A 326 21.34 11.87 11.70
C LEU A 326 21.74 12.51 13.03
N THR A 327 20.90 13.40 13.59
CA THR A 327 21.17 14.03 14.88
C THR A 327 21.09 13.02 16.03
N HIS A 328 20.16 12.06 15.95
CA HIS A 328 20.04 10.99 16.94
C HIS A 328 21.15 9.92 16.83
N LYS A 329 21.73 9.70 15.65
CA LYS A 329 22.88 8.77 15.47
C LYS A 329 24.19 9.31 16.03
N VAL A 330 24.32 10.62 16.20
CA VAL A 330 25.56 11.28 16.69
C VAL A 330 25.58 11.37 18.23
N LYS A 331 24.49 11.03 18.91
CA LYS A 331 24.40 10.92 20.38
C LYS A 331 24.60 9.48 20.84
#